data_AF-A0A6A6BPF0-F1
#
_entry.id   AF-A0A6A6BPF0-F1
#
_cell.length_a   1.000
_cell.length_b   1.000
_cell.length_c   1.000
_cell.angle_alpha   90.00
_cell.angle_beta   90.00
_cell.angle_gamma   90.00
#
_symmetry.space_group_name_H-M   'P 1'
#
loop_
_entity.id
_entity.type
_entity.pdbx_description
1 polymer ?
#
loop_
_entity_poly.entity_id
_entity_poly.type
_entity_poly.pdbx_seq_one_letter_code
_entity_poly.pdbx_strand_id
1 'polypeptide(L)'
;MAFFSLRAAPRLLAAAFAFSSLAAAADNATEPLSTFYSRADLNAPALDCSLQKTDSVSPGYIFIAPYGASQSAPYIYDKSCNLVWSGYGIGGVEASHNLQVCSYNGADHLCFMQGNQLHGYARGHGTILDNTYTIVKSVGTGGNAPAVDMHEFNLIDEGKSALVTSYRQYPYDLSEYNITGGVGYVLEGIFQEIEVDTGKVLFDWHSSDHIPLNYSYVLPNSSDTAGTGLSPSVAWDYFHINAIDKSSYSNTYLISSRHTSSIYQLNSTDGSIIWKLSAGGLTDFDCTNFAFSYQHDVRYVSENTTHTVISLFDNASNNYNQTSDESSGMVISINHDEKTATLVSQFKAPVDGGLLSSSQGNMQTLPNGGAFNGWGSNNAITEYAADGTPVLHATFGNYPVMNYRAFSFNWTAAPTTTPALYAYAKNATAPTALYVSWNGATEVRTWRFFGGDSAAAVEKQIGETDKGGFETGFQTDGFSAYVYAEALDADGKSLGKSSVLQTFVPNALYADSCDDVSCPQATGYST
;
A
#
# COMPACT_ATOMS: atom_id res chain seq x y z
N MET A 1 20.87 16.27 73.89
CA MET A 1 21.05 14.80 73.77
C MET A 1 20.55 14.41 72.40
N ALA A 2 21.47 14.01 71.53
CA ALA A 2 21.20 13.49 70.20
C ALA A 2 20.58 12.09 70.29
N PHE A 3 19.77 11.70 69.30
CA PHE A 3 19.95 10.45 68.56
C PHE A 3 19.14 10.51 67.26
N PHE A 4 19.87 10.46 66.13
CA PHE A 4 19.35 10.23 64.79
C PHE A 4 18.83 8.79 64.67
N SER A 5 17.66 8.61 64.04
CA SER A 5 17.29 7.34 63.42
C SER A 5 16.53 7.65 62.13
N LEU A 6 17.24 7.59 61.00
CA LEU A 6 16.62 7.46 59.69
C LEU A 6 15.97 6.07 59.62
N ARG A 7 14.65 6.00 59.52
CA ARG A 7 13.96 4.81 59.03
C ARG A 7 13.60 5.03 57.56
N ALA A 8 14.18 4.18 56.73
CA ALA A 8 13.98 4.12 55.30
C ALA A 8 12.50 3.88 54.96
N ALA A 9 11.98 4.66 54.02
CA ALA A 9 10.73 4.38 53.31
C ALA A 9 10.94 3.15 52.40
N PRO A 10 9.93 2.28 52.23
CA PRO A 10 10.01 1.21 51.25
C PRO A 10 10.00 1.84 49.86
N ARG A 11 11.12 1.72 49.14
CA ARG A 11 11.18 1.97 47.70
C ARG A 11 10.29 0.92 47.03
N LEU A 12 9.07 1.29 46.67
CA LEU A 12 8.36 0.62 45.58
C LEU A 12 9.24 0.76 44.35
N LEU A 13 9.88 -0.34 43.94
CA LEU A 13 10.47 -0.44 42.61
C LEU A 13 9.32 -0.26 41.63
N ALA A 14 9.21 0.93 41.04
CA ALA A 14 8.57 1.08 39.75
C ALA A 14 9.38 0.20 38.79
N ALA A 15 8.84 -0.96 38.42
CA ALA A 15 9.31 -1.70 37.27
C ALA A 15 9.00 -0.82 36.05
N ALA A 16 9.96 0.03 35.70
CA ALA A 16 10.00 0.64 34.38
C ALA A 16 10.14 -0.53 33.40
N PHE A 17 9.02 -0.92 32.77
CA PHE A 17 9.08 -1.67 31.53
C PHE A 17 9.70 -0.73 30.49
N ALA A 18 11.02 -0.78 30.38
CA ALA A 18 11.68 -0.35 29.18
C ALA A 18 11.16 -1.25 28.06
N PHE A 19 10.29 -0.73 27.21
CA PHE A 19 10.07 -1.30 25.89
C PHE A 19 11.38 -1.15 25.13
N SER A 20 12.24 -2.16 25.26
CA SER A 20 13.15 -2.48 24.16
C SER A 20 12.24 -2.75 22.97
N SER A 21 12.25 -1.85 21.99
CA SER A 21 11.88 -2.17 20.62
C SER A 21 12.70 -3.39 20.22
N LEU A 22 12.11 -4.57 20.34
CA LEU A 22 12.55 -5.72 19.56
C LEU A 22 12.15 -5.37 18.12
N ALA A 23 12.95 -4.53 17.47
CA ALA A 23 13.08 -4.62 16.04
C ALA A 23 13.59 -6.03 15.82
N ALA A 24 12.69 -6.95 15.47
CA ALA A 24 13.12 -8.18 14.81
C ALA A 24 14.02 -7.71 13.67
N ALA A 25 15.28 -8.16 13.67
CA ALA A 25 16.14 -7.89 12.54
C ALA A 25 15.40 -8.43 11.31
N ALA A 26 15.08 -7.56 10.36
CA ALA A 26 14.64 -7.98 9.05
C ALA A 26 15.78 -8.84 8.49
N ASP A 27 15.63 -10.15 8.62
CA ASP A 27 16.49 -11.14 8.01
C ASP A 27 15.75 -11.75 6.83
N ASN A 28 16.47 -12.48 5.99
CA ASN A 28 15.91 -13.09 4.78
C ASN A 28 14.81 -14.16 5.08
N ALA A 29 14.52 -14.43 6.37
CA ALA A 29 13.44 -15.32 6.80
C ALA A 29 12.17 -14.55 7.22
N THR A 30 12.30 -13.32 7.73
CA THR A 30 11.18 -12.51 8.21
C THR A 30 10.70 -11.50 7.17
N GLU A 31 11.60 -10.91 6.39
CA GLU A 31 11.31 -10.02 5.26
C GLU A 31 12.32 -10.32 4.16
N PRO A 32 12.03 -11.27 3.23
CA PRO A 32 12.89 -11.47 2.07
C PRO A 32 13.04 -10.17 1.29
N LEU A 33 14.28 -9.79 0.95
CA LEU A 33 14.57 -8.52 0.28
C LEU A 33 15.19 -8.76 -1.09
N SER A 34 14.73 -7.98 -2.07
CA SER A 34 15.41 -7.82 -3.35
C SER A 34 16.55 -6.83 -3.19
N THR A 35 17.77 -7.29 -3.47
CA THR A 35 19.01 -6.48 -3.45
C THR A 35 19.66 -6.50 -4.82
N PHE A 36 20.33 -5.40 -5.18
CA PHE A 36 20.83 -5.18 -6.54
C PHE A 36 22.23 -4.59 -6.52
N TYR A 37 23.09 -4.99 -7.46
CA TYR A 37 24.43 -4.41 -7.59
C TYR A 37 24.39 -2.97 -8.10
N SER A 38 23.57 -2.72 -9.12
CA SER A 38 23.40 -1.40 -9.74
C SER A 38 22.68 -0.40 -8.84
N ARG A 39 21.88 -0.88 -7.88
CA ARG A 39 21.09 -0.09 -6.92
C ARG A 39 21.20 -0.68 -5.52
N ALA A 40 22.41 -0.70 -4.97
CA ALA A 40 22.70 -1.21 -3.62
C ALA A 40 22.00 -0.42 -2.50
N ASP A 41 21.45 0.75 -2.80
CA ASP A 41 20.62 1.54 -1.90
C ASP A 41 19.17 1.03 -1.80
N LEU A 42 18.72 0.18 -2.73
CA LEU A 42 17.38 -0.40 -2.73
C LEU A 42 17.38 -1.77 -2.06
N ASN A 43 16.49 -1.90 -1.08
CA ASN A 43 16.18 -3.13 -0.36
C ASN A 43 14.66 -3.28 -0.34
N ALA A 44 14.08 -3.55 -1.51
CA ALA A 44 12.63 -3.69 -1.66
C ALA A 44 12.18 -5.05 -1.13
N PRO A 45 10.97 -5.18 -0.55
CA PRO A 45 10.40 -6.49 -0.24
C PRO A 45 10.39 -7.39 -1.49
N ALA A 46 10.87 -8.62 -1.37
CA ALA A 46 10.75 -9.61 -2.43
C ALA A 46 9.37 -10.27 -2.36
N LEU A 47 8.72 -10.42 -3.50
CA LEU A 47 7.45 -11.15 -3.59
C LEU A 47 7.73 -12.64 -3.81
N ASP A 48 7.30 -13.48 -2.87
CA ASP A 48 7.26 -14.92 -3.03
C ASP A 48 5.94 -15.31 -3.72
N CYS A 49 6.05 -15.64 -5.01
CA CYS A 49 4.90 -16.00 -5.85
C CYS A 49 4.70 -17.51 -5.86
N SER A 50 4.07 -17.98 -4.78
CA SER A 50 3.74 -19.39 -4.55
C SER A 50 2.72 -19.94 -5.56
N LEU A 51 1.95 -19.08 -6.21
CA LEU A 51 1.07 -19.42 -7.33
C LEU A 51 1.23 -18.39 -8.44
N GLN A 52 1.53 -18.84 -9.66
CA GLN A 52 1.55 -17.99 -10.85
C GLN A 52 1.15 -18.82 -12.09
N LYS A 53 0.03 -18.47 -12.73
CA LYS A 53 -0.41 -19.03 -14.01
C LYS A 53 -0.24 -17.96 -15.09
N THR A 54 0.96 -17.89 -15.66
CA THR A 54 1.40 -16.80 -16.55
C THR A 54 0.46 -16.51 -17.71
N ASP A 55 -0.21 -17.53 -18.27
CA ASP A 55 -1.15 -17.36 -19.38
C ASP A 55 -2.57 -16.93 -18.94
N SER A 56 -2.81 -16.81 -17.63
CA SER A 56 -4.13 -16.52 -17.05
C SER A 56 -4.16 -15.25 -16.19
N VAL A 57 -3.01 -14.66 -15.86
CA VAL A 57 -2.95 -13.36 -15.19
C VAL A 57 -3.32 -12.24 -16.15
N SER A 58 -4.04 -11.24 -15.66
CA SER A 58 -4.35 -10.04 -16.41
C SER A 58 -3.07 -9.24 -16.73
N PRO A 59 -3.05 -8.50 -17.86
CA PRO A 59 -1.97 -7.56 -18.14
C PRO A 59 -1.83 -6.50 -17.05
N GLY A 60 -0.61 -5.96 -16.92
CA GLY A 60 -0.31 -4.85 -16.02
C GLY A 60 0.65 -5.23 -14.90
N TYR A 61 0.59 -4.48 -13.82
CA TYR A 61 1.52 -4.50 -12.69
C TYR A 61 0.77 -4.60 -11.37
N ILE A 62 1.48 -5.00 -10.33
CA ILE A 62 1.04 -5.03 -8.93
C ILE A 62 1.52 -3.76 -8.23
N PHE A 63 0.63 -3.09 -7.52
CA PHE A 63 0.90 -1.88 -6.76
C PHE A 63 0.68 -2.15 -5.28
N ILE A 64 1.72 -1.93 -4.49
CA ILE A 64 1.69 -2.09 -3.02
C ILE A 64 2.43 -0.93 -2.37
N ALA A 65 2.09 -0.62 -1.12
CA ALA A 65 2.79 0.34 -0.27
C ALA A 65 2.92 -0.24 1.15
N PRO A 66 3.77 -1.26 1.33
CA PRO A 66 3.97 -1.88 2.63
C PRO A 66 4.59 -0.89 3.62
N TYR A 67 4.14 -0.99 4.87
CA TYR A 67 4.67 -0.26 6.01
C TYR A 67 5.10 -1.23 7.10
N GLY A 68 6.00 -0.77 7.98
CA GLY A 68 6.68 -1.67 8.93
C GLY A 68 7.80 -2.49 8.29
N ALA A 69 7.99 -2.35 6.96
CA ALA A 69 9.10 -2.89 6.18
C ALA A 69 10.39 -2.08 6.41
N SER A 70 11.53 -2.75 6.22
CA SER A 70 12.87 -2.17 6.27
C SER A 70 12.99 -0.89 5.43
N GLN A 71 12.42 -0.91 4.22
CA GLN A 71 12.17 0.26 3.38
C GLN A 71 10.66 0.38 3.17
N SER A 72 9.97 1.07 4.08
CA SER A 72 8.54 1.38 3.89
C SER A 72 8.38 2.42 2.78
N ALA A 73 7.73 2.04 1.68
CA ALA A 73 7.61 2.85 0.46
C ALA A 73 6.52 2.29 -0.47
N PRO A 74 6.05 3.08 -1.47
CA PRO A 74 5.26 2.56 -2.57
C PRO A 74 6.16 1.78 -3.55
N TYR A 75 5.67 0.66 -4.05
CA TYR A 75 6.37 -0.24 -4.98
C TYR A 75 5.46 -0.70 -6.11
N ILE A 76 6.07 -0.94 -7.28
CA ILE A 76 5.44 -1.57 -8.44
C ILE A 76 6.21 -2.85 -8.75
N TYR A 77 5.49 -3.95 -8.96
CA TYR A 77 6.03 -5.24 -9.40
C TYR A 77 5.35 -5.68 -10.69
N ASP A 78 6.04 -6.45 -11.53
CA ASP A 78 5.39 -7.16 -12.62
C ASP A 78 4.65 -8.41 -12.12
N LYS A 79 3.86 -9.05 -13.00
CA LYS A 79 3.12 -10.28 -12.66
C LYS A 79 4.00 -11.52 -12.50
N SER A 80 5.30 -11.39 -12.77
CA SER A 80 6.35 -12.36 -12.43
C SER A 80 7.08 -11.99 -11.16
N CYS A 81 6.54 -11.02 -10.41
CA CYS A 81 6.95 -10.66 -9.07
C CYS A 81 8.36 -10.05 -9.00
N ASN A 82 8.85 -9.53 -10.13
CA ASN A 82 10.06 -8.74 -10.17
C ASN A 82 9.72 -7.28 -9.86
N LEU A 83 10.61 -6.63 -9.09
CA LEU A 83 10.54 -5.20 -8.88
C LEU A 83 10.54 -4.47 -10.24
N VAL A 84 9.69 -3.47 -10.37
CA VAL A 84 9.67 -2.54 -11.50
C VAL A 84 10.05 -1.15 -11.03
N TRP A 85 9.50 -0.72 -9.89
CA TRP A 85 9.78 0.57 -9.30
C TRP A 85 9.77 0.50 -7.78
N SER A 86 10.79 1.11 -7.16
CA SER A 86 10.80 1.48 -5.75
C SER A 86 10.67 2.99 -5.62
N GLY A 87 9.64 3.42 -4.90
CA GLY A 87 9.44 4.81 -4.48
C GLY A 87 10.15 5.16 -3.18
N TYR A 88 11.07 4.31 -2.71
CA TYR A 88 11.80 4.59 -1.47
C TYR A 88 12.53 5.94 -1.54
N GLY A 89 12.24 6.80 -0.56
CA GLY A 89 12.78 8.15 -0.47
C GLY A 89 12.00 9.24 -1.23
N ILE A 90 10.95 8.90 -2.00
CA ILE A 90 10.30 9.89 -2.88
C ILE A 90 9.53 10.98 -2.13
N GLY A 91 8.89 10.62 -1.01
CA GLY A 91 8.14 11.56 -0.17
C GLY A 91 8.65 11.60 1.28
N GLY A 92 9.90 11.19 1.52
CA GLY A 92 10.51 11.18 2.85
C GLY A 92 10.22 9.91 3.65
N VAL A 93 10.26 10.03 4.99
CA VAL A 93 10.20 8.90 5.94
C VAL A 93 8.78 8.48 6.31
N GLU A 94 7.77 9.16 5.78
CA GLU A 94 6.37 8.92 6.10
C GLU A 94 5.83 7.69 5.38
N ALA A 95 4.86 7.02 6.00
CA ALA A 95 4.23 5.85 5.41
C ALA A 95 3.40 6.27 4.19
N SER A 96 3.37 5.39 3.19
CA SER A 96 2.51 5.53 2.02
C SER A 96 1.45 4.45 2.05
N HIS A 97 0.21 4.78 1.69
CA HIS A 97 -0.91 3.85 1.65
C HIS A 97 -1.72 4.03 0.36
N ASN A 98 -2.35 2.94 -0.11
CA ASN A 98 -3.24 2.96 -1.27
C ASN A 98 -2.55 3.40 -2.58
N LEU A 99 -1.38 2.85 -2.92
CA LEU A 99 -0.76 3.13 -4.22
C LEU A 99 -1.62 2.60 -5.36
N GLN A 100 -2.15 3.51 -6.16
CA GLN A 100 -3.02 3.20 -7.30
C GLN A 100 -2.74 4.09 -8.50
N VAL A 101 -3.18 3.66 -9.68
CA VAL A 101 -3.22 4.53 -10.86
C VAL A 101 -4.50 5.37 -10.81
N CYS A 102 -4.37 6.66 -11.05
CA CYS A 102 -5.47 7.63 -11.05
C CYS A 102 -5.39 8.51 -12.31
N SER A 103 -6.54 9.01 -12.77
CA SER A 103 -6.58 10.00 -13.85
C SER A 103 -6.42 11.40 -13.27
N TYR A 104 -5.50 12.20 -13.83
CA TYR A 104 -5.34 13.61 -13.50
C TYR A 104 -4.87 14.38 -14.75
N ASN A 105 -5.51 15.51 -15.05
CA ASN A 105 -5.21 16.32 -16.25
C ASN A 105 -5.18 15.54 -17.57
N GLY A 106 -6.05 14.54 -17.71
CA GLY A 106 -6.17 13.73 -18.93
C GLY A 106 -5.07 12.68 -19.15
N ALA A 107 -4.26 12.40 -18.13
CA ALA A 107 -3.21 11.38 -18.17
C ALA A 107 -3.22 10.52 -16.91
N ASP A 108 -2.66 9.32 -17.02
CA ASP A 108 -2.46 8.41 -15.90
C ASP A 108 -1.35 8.93 -14.98
N HIS A 109 -1.63 8.90 -13.68
CA HIS A 109 -0.74 9.30 -12.59
C HIS A 109 -0.73 8.21 -11.53
N LEU A 110 0.26 8.24 -10.62
CA LEU A 110 0.21 7.45 -9.39
C LEU A 110 -0.36 8.32 -8.27
N CYS A 111 -1.35 7.79 -7.57
CA CYS A 111 -1.95 8.41 -6.39
C CYS A 111 -1.76 7.52 -5.17
N PHE A 112 -1.44 8.13 -4.04
CA PHE A 112 -1.39 7.46 -2.73
C PHE A 112 -1.52 8.49 -1.60
N MET A 113 -1.96 8.03 -0.43
CA MET A 113 -1.87 8.83 0.78
C MET A 113 -0.46 8.73 1.34
N GLN A 114 0.13 9.85 1.75
CA GLN A 114 1.38 9.89 2.52
C GLN A 114 1.20 10.61 3.85
N GLY A 115 1.64 10.00 4.95
CA GLY A 115 1.51 10.61 6.27
C GLY A 115 2.11 9.84 7.43
N ASN A 116 1.98 10.45 8.61
CA ASN A 116 2.36 9.83 9.88
C ASN A 116 1.27 8.85 10.34
N GLN A 117 1.63 7.58 10.40
CA GLN A 117 0.76 6.50 10.87
C GLN A 117 0.55 6.57 12.40
N LEU A 118 -0.70 6.66 12.82
CA LEU A 118 -1.13 6.55 14.22
C LEU A 118 -1.88 5.22 14.43
N HIS A 119 -2.37 5.00 15.65
CA HIS A 119 -3.20 3.83 15.94
C HIS A 119 -4.59 4.00 15.30
N GLY A 120 -4.84 3.24 14.23
CA GLY A 120 -6.15 3.18 13.58
C GLY A 120 -6.48 4.33 12.63
N TYR A 121 -5.61 5.34 12.45
CA TYR A 121 -5.73 6.40 11.44
C TYR A 121 -4.35 7.03 11.19
N ALA A 122 -4.24 8.01 10.29
CA ALA A 122 -2.99 8.71 10.01
C ALA A 122 -3.23 10.23 9.92
N ARG A 123 -2.14 10.99 9.83
CA ARG A 123 -2.18 12.43 9.51
C ARG A 123 -1.21 12.71 8.38
N GLY A 124 -1.74 13.17 7.26
CA GLY A 124 -0.97 13.31 6.03
C GLY A 124 -1.71 14.10 4.95
N HIS A 125 -1.45 13.70 3.71
CA HIS A 125 -1.98 14.31 2.50
C HIS A 125 -2.03 13.28 1.37
N GLY A 126 -2.89 13.52 0.37
CA GLY A 126 -2.83 12.81 -0.89
C GLY A 126 -1.67 13.31 -1.75
N THR A 127 -0.95 12.40 -2.40
CA THR A 127 0.19 12.69 -3.27
C THR A 127 -0.08 12.16 -4.68
N ILE A 128 0.20 12.98 -5.69
CA ILE A 128 0.03 12.64 -7.11
C ILE A 128 1.38 12.75 -7.82
N LEU A 129 1.81 11.66 -8.46
CA LEU A 129 3.04 11.58 -9.26
C LEU A 129 2.70 11.39 -10.73
N ASP A 130 3.43 12.05 -11.61
CA ASP A 130 3.35 11.80 -13.05
C ASP A 130 4.11 10.51 -13.45
N ASN A 131 4.08 10.20 -14.74
CA ASN A 131 4.76 9.04 -15.32
C ASN A 131 6.30 9.15 -15.34
N THR A 132 6.87 10.26 -14.86
CA THR A 132 8.30 10.42 -14.62
C THR A 132 8.68 10.20 -13.16
N TYR A 133 7.67 9.84 -12.34
CA TYR A 133 7.73 9.73 -10.88
C TYR A 133 7.99 11.06 -10.18
N THR A 134 7.62 12.19 -10.78
CA THR A 134 7.73 13.51 -10.15
C THR A 134 6.43 13.85 -9.43
N ILE A 135 6.51 14.33 -8.18
CA ILE A 135 5.32 14.83 -7.46
C ILE A 135 4.81 16.07 -8.19
N VAL A 136 3.60 15.99 -8.74
CA VAL A 136 2.95 17.10 -9.46
C VAL A 136 1.88 17.79 -8.62
N LYS A 137 1.33 17.09 -7.61
CA LYS A 137 0.31 17.65 -6.74
C LYS A 137 0.33 17.00 -5.35
N SER A 138 -0.02 17.81 -4.35
CA SER A 138 -0.38 17.37 -3.01
C SER A 138 -1.78 17.89 -2.70
N VAL A 139 -2.63 17.06 -2.10
CA VAL A 139 -4.04 17.36 -1.78
C VAL A 139 -4.25 17.18 -0.28
N GLY A 140 -4.68 18.25 0.38
CA GLY A 140 -5.03 18.25 1.80
C GLY A 140 -6.53 18.41 2.00
N THR A 141 -6.96 18.28 3.25
CA THR A 141 -8.31 18.65 3.69
C THR A 141 -8.50 20.18 3.67
N GLY A 142 -9.75 20.62 3.60
CA GLY A 142 -10.11 22.04 3.64
C GLY A 142 -10.87 22.44 4.91
N GLY A 143 -10.97 23.75 5.14
CA GLY A 143 -11.68 24.30 6.30
C GLY A 143 -11.00 23.96 7.63
N ASN A 144 -11.77 23.46 8.60
CA ASN A 144 -11.28 23.07 9.92
C ASN A 144 -11.10 21.55 10.08
N ALA A 145 -11.21 20.79 8.99
CA ALA A 145 -10.96 19.35 9.02
C ALA A 145 -9.48 19.07 9.33
N PRO A 146 -9.17 18.06 10.16
CA PRO A 146 -7.80 17.59 10.37
C PRO A 146 -7.18 17.10 9.06
N ALA A 147 -5.85 16.90 9.06
CA ALA A 147 -5.12 16.37 7.91
C ALA A 147 -5.72 15.05 7.39
N VAL A 148 -5.54 14.81 6.08
CA VAL A 148 -6.00 13.59 5.40
C VAL A 148 -5.48 12.36 6.15
N ASP A 149 -6.33 11.38 6.38
CA ASP A 149 -5.92 10.12 6.96
C ASP A 149 -5.72 9.01 5.90
N MET A 150 -5.21 7.86 6.33
CA MET A 150 -4.79 6.77 5.46
C MET A 150 -5.88 6.03 4.70
N HIS A 151 -7.14 6.14 5.11
CA HIS A 151 -8.16 5.23 4.62
C HIS A 151 -8.63 5.56 3.20
N GLU A 152 -8.70 6.84 2.85
CA GLU A 152 -9.12 7.25 1.52
C GLU A 152 -8.35 8.44 0.96
N PHE A 153 -7.84 8.24 -0.25
CA PHE A 153 -7.44 9.29 -1.18
C PHE A 153 -7.75 8.78 -2.59
N ASN A 154 -8.95 9.12 -3.07
CA ASN A 154 -9.45 8.63 -4.35
C ASN A 154 -9.81 9.81 -5.27
N LEU A 155 -9.16 9.89 -6.43
CA LEU A 155 -9.50 10.89 -7.44
C LEU A 155 -10.72 10.46 -8.23
N ILE A 156 -11.67 11.38 -8.39
CA ILE A 156 -12.91 11.19 -9.13
C ILE A 156 -13.06 12.28 -10.20
N ASP A 157 -14.08 12.14 -11.05
CA ASP A 157 -14.40 13.13 -12.09
C ASP A 157 -13.19 13.50 -12.98
N GLU A 158 -12.43 12.49 -13.42
CA GLU A 158 -11.19 12.62 -14.21
C GLU A 158 -10.11 13.46 -13.50
N GLY A 159 -10.06 13.36 -12.17
CA GLY A 159 -9.07 14.02 -11.33
C GLY A 159 -9.39 15.47 -10.97
N LYS A 160 -10.60 15.94 -11.23
CA LYS A 160 -11.05 17.29 -10.86
C LYS A 160 -11.29 17.43 -9.36
N SER A 161 -11.79 16.37 -8.72
CA SER A 161 -11.96 16.31 -7.27
C SER A 161 -11.41 15.02 -6.69
N ALA A 162 -11.13 15.05 -5.39
CA ALA A 162 -10.64 13.92 -4.61
C ALA A 162 -11.54 13.69 -3.40
N LEU A 163 -11.82 12.44 -3.11
CA LEU A 163 -12.44 11.98 -1.88
C LEU A 163 -11.35 11.69 -0.86
N VAL A 164 -11.46 12.30 0.32
CA VAL A 164 -10.52 12.11 1.43
C VAL A 164 -11.26 11.88 2.72
N THR A 165 -10.72 11.02 3.57
CA THR A 165 -11.15 10.88 4.96
C THR A 165 -10.28 11.75 5.87
N SER A 166 -10.84 12.14 7.03
CA SER A 166 -10.05 12.64 8.17
C SER A 166 -10.73 12.28 9.49
N TYR A 167 -9.99 12.41 10.60
CA TYR A 167 -10.49 12.05 11.93
C TYR A 167 -10.31 13.19 12.93
N ARG A 168 -11.39 13.55 13.64
CA ARG A 168 -11.40 14.64 14.63
C ARG A 168 -11.79 14.13 16.01
N GLN A 169 -11.02 14.53 17.02
CA GLN A 169 -11.38 14.29 18.43
C GLN A 169 -12.21 15.46 18.95
N TYR A 170 -13.31 15.18 19.65
CA TYR A 170 -14.06 16.23 20.34
C TYR A 170 -14.76 15.73 21.62
N PRO A 171 -15.07 16.63 22.57
CA PRO A 171 -15.76 16.27 23.80
C PRO A 171 -17.21 15.80 23.54
N TYR A 172 -17.65 14.74 24.21
CA TYR A 172 -18.99 14.17 24.06
C TYR A 172 -19.53 13.62 25.39
N ASP A 173 -20.85 13.55 25.55
CA ASP A 173 -21.48 12.89 26.70
C ASP A 173 -21.47 11.37 26.49
N LEU A 174 -20.60 10.69 27.25
CA LEU A 174 -20.46 9.23 27.23
C LEU A 174 -20.98 8.58 28.53
N SER A 175 -21.94 9.23 29.20
CA SER A 175 -22.54 8.71 30.43
C SER A 175 -23.24 7.37 30.24
N GLU A 176 -23.86 7.13 29.07
CA GLU A 176 -24.45 5.83 28.69
C GLU A 176 -23.41 4.69 28.59
N TYR A 177 -22.12 5.03 28.48
CA TYR A 177 -21.01 4.09 28.42
C TYR A 177 -20.21 4.03 29.74
N ASN A 178 -20.82 4.46 30.84
CA ASN A 178 -20.23 4.51 32.19
C ASN A 178 -19.04 5.48 32.35
N ILE A 179 -18.88 6.44 31.45
CA ILE A 179 -17.87 7.51 31.57
C ILE A 179 -18.53 8.71 32.26
N THR A 180 -18.53 8.70 33.60
CA THR A 180 -19.23 9.70 34.43
C THR A 180 -18.30 10.52 35.33
N GLY A 181 -17.00 10.21 35.35
CA GLY A 181 -15.99 10.92 36.16
C GLY A 181 -15.53 12.26 35.58
N GLY A 182 -16.03 12.65 34.40
CA GLY A 182 -15.64 13.85 33.66
C GLY A 182 -16.20 13.81 32.24
N VAL A 183 -15.85 14.80 31.41
CA VAL A 183 -16.24 14.83 30.00
C VAL A 183 -15.55 13.71 29.22
N GLY A 184 -16.32 12.96 28.42
CA GLY A 184 -15.79 11.94 27.52
C GLY A 184 -15.32 12.53 26.20
N TYR A 185 -14.63 11.73 25.39
CA TYR A 185 -14.15 12.12 24.07
C TYR A 185 -14.47 11.04 23.05
N VAL A 186 -14.93 11.45 21.87
CA VAL A 186 -15.12 10.58 20.71
C VAL A 186 -14.22 11.01 19.57
N LEU A 187 -13.89 10.05 18.72
CA LEU A 187 -13.23 10.24 17.45
C LEU A 187 -14.30 10.09 16.37
N GLU A 188 -14.66 11.17 15.70
CA GLU A 188 -15.55 11.12 14.53
C GLU A 188 -14.76 10.84 13.25
N GLY A 189 -15.44 10.15 12.33
CA GLY A 189 -15.00 10.02 10.95
C GLY A 189 -15.58 11.17 10.13
N ILE A 190 -14.73 11.84 9.38
CA ILE A 190 -15.09 12.92 8.46
C ILE A 190 -14.74 12.45 7.06
N PHE A 191 -15.53 12.83 6.06
CA PHE A 191 -15.04 12.85 4.69
C PHE A 191 -15.35 14.14 3.96
N GLN A 192 -14.47 14.45 3.01
CA GLN A 192 -14.60 15.59 2.12
C GLN A 192 -14.48 15.16 0.66
N GLU A 193 -15.25 15.80 -0.19
CA GLU A 193 -14.91 15.93 -1.61
C GLU A 193 -14.22 17.28 -1.81
N ILE A 194 -13.03 17.27 -2.39
CA ILE A 194 -12.16 18.44 -2.52
C ILE A 194 -11.78 18.63 -3.97
N GLU A 195 -11.94 19.84 -4.48
CA GLU A 195 -11.43 20.22 -5.79
C GLU A 195 -9.89 20.17 -5.76
N VAL A 196 -9.27 19.30 -6.56
CA VAL A 196 -7.84 18.95 -6.48
C VAL A 196 -6.97 20.19 -6.67
N ASP A 197 -7.30 21.05 -7.62
CA ASP A 197 -6.43 22.15 -8.00
C ASP A 197 -6.44 23.31 -7.01
N THR A 198 -7.59 23.62 -6.43
CA THR A 198 -7.79 24.80 -5.59
C THR A 198 -7.86 24.47 -4.09
N GLY A 199 -8.07 23.20 -3.72
CA GLY A 199 -8.31 22.80 -2.33
C GLY A 199 -9.69 23.21 -1.82
N LYS A 200 -10.61 23.60 -2.71
CA LYS A 200 -11.96 23.99 -2.33
C LYS A 200 -12.76 22.76 -1.90
N VAL A 201 -13.35 22.81 -0.71
CA VAL A 201 -14.29 21.80 -0.24
C VAL A 201 -15.60 21.90 -1.03
N LEU A 202 -15.95 20.81 -1.71
CA LEU A 202 -17.19 20.65 -2.47
C LEU A 202 -18.27 19.97 -1.64
N PHE A 203 -17.88 19.08 -0.74
CA PHE A 203 -18.76 18.38 0.19
C PHE A 203 -17.99 18.07 1.49
N ASP A 204 -18.68 18.11 2.63
CA ASP A 204 -18.13 17.90 3.97
C ASP A 204 -19.16 17.15 4.80
N TRP A 205 -18.78 16.01 5.38
CA TRP A 205 -19.68 15.13 6.11
C TRP A 205 -19.04 14.63 7.40
N HIS A 206 -19.84 14.63 8.47
CA HIS A 206 -19.41 14.34 9.82
C HIS A 206 -20.21 13.18 10.40
N SER A 207 -19.56 12.08 10.80
CA SER A 207 -20.29 10.92 11.32
C SER A 207 -21.15 11.23 12.55
N SER A 208 -20.73 12.20 13.36
CA SER A 208 -21.44 12.61 14.58
C SER A 208 -22.81 13.22 14.34
N ASP A 209 -23.02 13.79 13.16
CA ASP A 209 -24.26 14.49 12.81
C ASP A 209 -25.32 13.53 12.28
N HIS A 210 -24.90 12.33 11.86
CA HIS A 210 -25.73 11.39 11.11
C HIS A 210 -25.85 10.00 11.76
N ILE A 211 -24.85 9.56 12.54
CA ILE A 211 -24.75 8.19 13.04
C ILE A 211 -24.72 8.15 14.57
N PRO A 212 -25.74 7.56 15.23
CA PRO A 212 -25.74 7.37 16.67
C PRO A 212 -24.60 6.49 17.17
N LEU A 213 -24.04 6.81 18.33
CA LEU A 213 -22.92 6.07 18.93
C LEU A 213 -23.28 4.62 19.24
N ASN A 214 -24.54 4.34 19.58
CA ASN A 214 -25.02 2.99 19.88
C ASN A 214 -25.12 2.06 18.66
N TYR A 215 -24.81 2.55 17.46
CA TYR A 215 -24.68 1.70 16.26
C TYR A 215 -23.33 0.99 16.22
N SER A 216 -22.36 1.41 17.05
CA SER A 216 -21.05 0.78 17.10
C SER A 216 -21.11 -0.58 17.79
N TYR A 217 -20.48 -1.59 17.17
CA TYR A 217 -20.18 -2.88 17.80
C TYR A 217 -18.87 -2.86 18.58
N VAL A 218 -18.09 -1.78 18.49
CA VAL A 218 -16.81 -1.61 19.18
C VAL A 218 -17.00 -0.61 20.32
N LEU A 219 -17.15 -1.13 21.53
CA LEU A 219 -17.32 -0.32 22.74
C LEU A 219 -16.01 0.35 23.17
N PRO A 220 -16.06 1.40 24.02
CA PRO A 220 -14.85 1.95 24.61
C PRO A 220 -13.98 0.87 25.26
N ASN A 221 -12.67 0.93 25.02
CA ASN A 221 -11.67 0.01 25.56
C ASN A 221 -11.92 -1.48 25.22
N SER A 222 -12.57 -1.78 24.08
CA SER A 222 -12.88 -3.16 23.65
C SER A 222 -11.99 -3.69 22.52
N SER A 223 -11.17 -2.84 21.90
CA SER A 223 -10.16 -3.23 20.90
C SER A 223 -8.91 -2.36 21.00
N ASP A 224 -7.88 -2.72 20.24
CA ASP A 224 -6.62 -1.99 20.06
C ASP A 224 -6.80 -0.56 19.51
N THR A 225 -7.85 -0.38 18.72
CA THR A 225 -8.15 0.83 17.95
C THR A 225 -9.36 1.59 18.48
N ALA A 226 -10.14 1.00 19.41
CA ALA A 226 -11.34 1.62 19.96
C ALA A 226 -11.06 2.93 20.70
N GLY A 227 -9.94 3.02 21.43
CA GLY A 227 -9.75 4.08 22.43
C GLY A 227 -10.65 3.92 23.66
N THR A 228 -10.31 4.59 24.76
CA THR A 228 -11.03 4.45 26.04
C THR A 228 -12.13 5.50 26.24
N GLY A 229 -12.14 6.56 25.43
CA GLY A 229 -13.03 7.70 25.56
C GLY A 229 -12.69 8.66 26.73
N LEU A 230 -11.59 8.41 27.46
CA LEU A 230 -11.26 9.15 28.69
C LEU A 230 -10.44 10.44 28.47
N SER A 231 -9.87 10.64 27.27
CA SER A 231 -9.13 11.85 26.91
C SER A 231 -9.08 12.02 25.39
N PRO A 232 -8.67 13.20 24.86
CA PRO A 232 -8.53 13.39 23.41
C PRO A 232 -7.57 12.38 22.77
N SER A 233 -6.46 12.03 23.42
CA SER A 233 -5.45 11.14 22.84
C SER A 233 -5.88 9.67 22.76
N VAL A 234 -6.96 9.30 23.48
CA VAL A 234 -7.57 7.96 23.47
C VAL A 234 -9.08 8.08 23.33
N ALA A 235 -9.54 9.04 22.51
CA ALA A 235 -10.95 9.25 22.21
C ALA A 235 -11.57 7.96 21.66
N TRP A 236 -12.85 7.72 21.95
CA TRP A 236 -13.54 6.52 21.49
C TRP A 236 -13.86 6.63 19.99
N ASP A 237 -13.23 5.79 19.19
CA ASP A 237 -13.53 5.60 17.78
C ASP A 237 -14.74 4.69 17.62
N TYR A 238 -15.92 5.29 17.51
CA TYR A 238 -17.18 4.56 17.42
C TYR A 238 -17.56 4.21 15.98
N PHE A 239 -17.06 4.95 14.98
CA PHE A 239 -17.47 4.84 13.58
C PHE A 239 -16.38 4.22 12.70
N HIS A 240 -15.17 4.76 12.71
CA HIS A 240 -14.06 4.28 11.89
C HIS A 240 -14.39 4.21 10.39
N ILE A 241 -14.49 5.38 9.76
CA ILE A 241 -14.71 5.51 8.31
C ILE A 241 -13.49 5.01 7.55
N ASN A 242 -13.69 4.06 6.62
CA ASN A 242 -12.54 3.40 5.98
C ASN A 242 -12.60 3.28 4.46
N ALA A 243 -13.67 3.74 3.81
CA ALA A 243 -13.76 3.82 2.37
C ALA A 243 -14.86 4.80 1.96
N ILE A 244 -14.65 5.49 0.84
CA ILE A 244 -15.62 6.37 0.21
C ILE A 244 -15.55 6.16 -1.31
N ASP A 245 -16.71 6.06 -1.93
CA ASP A 245 -16.83 6.13 -3.38
C ASP A 245 -18.00 7.04 -3.78
N LYS A 246 -18.04 7.47 -5.05
CA LYS A 246 -19.10 8.34 -5.57
C LYS A 246 -19.63 7.77 -6.88
N SER A 247 -20.93 7.58 -6.96
CA SER A 247 -21.57 7.07 -8.18
C SER A 247 -21.58 8.13 -9.27
N SER A 248 -21.06 7.79 -10.44
CA SER A 248 -21.19 8.61 -11.66
C SER A 248 -22.59 8.55 -12.27
N TYR A 249 -23.42 7.58 -11.85
CA TYR A 249 -24.79 7.41 -12.34
C TYR A 249 -25.80 8.24 -11.53
N SER A 250 -25.80 8.08 -10.21
CA SER A 250 -26.77 8.72 -9.31
C SER A 250 -26.23 9.95 -8.59
N ASN A 251 -24.93 10.24 -8.71
CA ASN A 251 -24.25 11.30 -7.98
C ASN A 251 -24.46 11.19 -6.46
N THR A 252 -24.39 9.98 -5.90
CA THR A 252 -24.46 9.72 -4.45
C THR A 252 -23.13 9.23 -3.92
N TYR A 253 -22.85 9.44 -2.64
CA TYR A 253 -21.68 8.84 -1.99
C TYR A 253 -22.02 7.47 -1.42
N LEU A 254 -21.03 6.58 -1.38
CA LEU A 254 -21.05 5.30 -0.70
C LEU A 254 -19.93 5.29 0.32
N ILE A 255 -20.25 5.09 1.59
CA ILE A 255 -19.25 5.06 2.67
C ILE A 255 -19.29 3.77 3.45
N SER A 256 -18.13 3.36 3.94
CA SER A 256 -17.96 2.21 4.82
C SER A 256 -17.53 2.62 6.22
N SER A 257 -18.13 1.97 7.21
CA SER A 257 -17.79 2.09 8.63
C SER A 257 -17.41 0.73 9.17
N ARG A 258 -16.16 0.62 9.63
CA ARG A 258 -15.62 -0.61 10.23
C ARG A 258 -16.33 -0.94 11.52
N HIS A 259 -16.50 0.06 12.41
CA HIS A 259 -16.95 -0.21 13.78
C HIS A 259 -18.47 -0.39 13.90
N THR A 260 -19.24 0.07 12.91
CA THR A 260 -20.66 -0.27 12.80
C THR A 260 -20.93 -1.47 11.89
N SER A 261 -19.90 -2.10 11.31
CA SER A 261 -20.02 -3.18 10.30
C SER A 261 -21.11 -2.89 9.26
N SER A 262 -21.09 -1.67 8.70
CA SER A 262 -22.16 -1.16 7.83
C SER A 262 -21.64 -0.30 6.68
N ILE A 263 -22.40 -0.33 5.60
CA ILE A 263 -22.25 0.49 4.40
C ILE A 263 -23.46 1.43 4.30
N TYR A 264 -23.22 2.67 3.90
CA TYR A 264 -24.26 3.70 3.78
C TYR A 264 -24.17 4.37 2.42
N GLN A 265 -25.29 4.49 1.71
CA GLN A 265 -25.39 5.43 0.59
C GLN A 265 -25.93 6.76 1.10
N LEU A 266 -25.29 7.85 0.70
CA LEU A 266 -25.60 9.20 1.13
C LEU A 266 -26.02 10.08 -0.04
N ASN A 267 -26.98 10.96 0.21
CA ASN A 267 -27.32 12.04 -0.69
C ASN A 267 -26.16 13.05 -0.76
N SER A 268 -25.69 13.36 -1.96
CA SER A 268 -24.56 14.28 -2.16
C SER A 268 -24.87 15.76 -1.95
N THR A 269 -26.13 16.11 -1.69
CA THR A 269 -26.55 17.49 -1.44
C THR A 269 -26.57 17.83 0.05
N ASP A 270 -27.09 16.93 0.88
CA ASP A 270 -27.31 17.19 2.32
C ASP A 270 -26.71 16.12 3.26
N GLY A 271 -26.08 15.08 2.72
CA GLY A 271 -25.46 14.02 3.52
C GLY A 271 -26.45 13.08 4.21
N SER A 272 -27.75 13.17 3.91
CA SER A 272 -28.75 12.25 4.46
C SER A 272 -28.52 10.82 3.97
N ILE A 273 -28.77 9.85 4.86
CA ILE A 273 -28.65 8.42 4.54
C ILE A 273 -29.84 8.03 3.66
N ILE A 274 -29.56 7.52 2.46
CA ILE A 274 -30.56 7.01 1.52
C ILE A 274 -30.92 5.57 1.88
N TRP A 275 -29.90 4.74 2.12
CA TRP A 275 -30.05 3.38 2.61
C TRP A 275 -28.81 2.92 3.36
N LYS A 276 -28.97 1.86 4.16
CA LYS A 276 -27.94 1.20 4.93
C LYS A 276 -27.96 -0.31 4.68
N LEU A 277 -26.78 -0.87 4.41
CA LEU A 277 -26.55 -2.32 4.35
C LEU A 277 -25.64 -2.73 5.51
N SER A 278 -26.05 -3.72 6.29
CA SER A 278 -25.38 -4.08 7.55
C SER A 278 -25.61 -5.54 7.91
N ALA A 279 -24.58 -6.23 8.39
CA ALA A 279 -24.74 -7.59 8.91
C ALA A 279 -25.34 -7.64 10.32
N GLY A 280 -25.24 -6.56 11.10
CA GLY A 280 -25.67 -6.53 12.50
C GLY A 280 -27.13 -6.13 12.77
N GLY A 281 -28.02 -6.24 11.77
CA GLY A 281 -29.47 -6.11 11.94
C GLY A 281 -30.07 -4.70 11.74
N LEU A 282 -29.24 -3.68 11.59
CA LEU A 282 -29.67 -2.33 11.19
C LEU A 282 -29.55 -2.17 9.67
N THR A 283 -30.22 -3.05 8.90
CA THR A 283 -30.14 -3.08 7.42
C THR A 283 -31.50 -2.82 6.80
N ASP A 284 -31.53 -2.13 5.67
CA ASP A 284 -32.76 -1.85 4.91
C ASP A 284 -33.13 -2.97 3.92
N PHE A 285 -32.27 -3.99 3.83
CA PHE A 285 -32.38 -5.06 2.85
C PHE A 285 -32.40 -6.44 3.52
N ASP A 286 -33.17 -7.37 2.95
CA ASP A 286 -33.07 -8.79 3.23
C ASP A 286 -31.81 -9.37 2.57
N CYS A 287 -30.82 -9.74 3.39
CA CYS A 287 -29.52 -10.20 2.95
C CYS A 287 -29.50 -11.72 2.78
N THR A 288 -29.13 -12.19 1.59
CA THR A 288 -29.12 -13.62 1.26
C THR A 288 -27.73 -14.10 0.85
N ASN A 289 -27.30 -15.21 1.47
CA ASN A 289 -26.05 -15.92 1.17
C ASN A 289 -24.75 -15.16 1.45
N PHE A 290 -24.76 -14.11 2.28
CA PHE A 290 -23.54 -13.49 2.83
C PHE A 290 -23.79 -12.87 4.20
N ALA A 291 -22.69 -12.66 4.91
CA ALA A 291 -22.56 -11.74 6.04
C ALA A 291 -21.17 -11.10 5.93
N PHE A 292 -21.00 -9.89 6.44
CA PHE A 292 -19.70 -9.23 6.51
C PHE A 292 -19.54 -8.50 7.84
N SER A 293 -18.33 -8.30 8.31
CA SER A 293 -18.07 -7.43 9.46
C SER A 293 -16.71 -6.77 9.36
N TYR A 294 -16.58 -5.59 9.95
CA TYR A 294 -15.34 -4.82 9.96
C TYR A 294 -14.77 -4.57 8.54
N GLN A 295 -15.65 -4.52 7.54
CA GLN A 295 -15.33 -4.50 6.11
C GLN A 295 -14.56 -3.26 5.67
N HIS A 296 -13.78 -3.37 4.61
CA HIS A 296 -13.00 -2.30 3.98
C HIS A 296 -13.28 -2.17 2.48
N ASP A 297 -12.82 -1.05 1.91
CA ASP A 297 -12.80 -0.76 0.47
C ASP A 297 -14.13 -1.04 -0.25
N VAL A 298 -15.21 -0.44 0.25
CA VAL A 298 -16.48 -0.49 -0.47
C VAL A 298 -16.39 0.37 -1.74
N ARG A 299 -16.74 -0.20 -2.91
CA ARG A 299 -16.73 0.50 -4.21
C ARG A 299 -18.00 0.23 -5.00
N TYR A 300 -18.43 1.20 -5.79
CA TYR A 300 -19.42 0.96 -6.84
C TYR A 300 -18.79 0.11 -7.95
N VAL A 301 -19.49 -0.96 -8.34
CA VAL A 301 -19.12 -1.79 -9.51
C VAL A 301 -20.01 -1.42 -10.70
N SER A 302 -21.32 -1.31 -10.47
CA SER A 302 -22.27 -0.81 -11.47
C SER A 302 -23.54 -0.34 -10.80
N GLU A 303 -24.31 0.51 -11.49
CA GLU A 303 -25.58 1.01 -11.00
C GLU A 303 -26.56 1.20 -12.15
N ASN A 304 -27.84 0.94 -11.88
CA ASN A 304 -28.95 1.29 -12.75
C ASN A 304 -30.15 1.71 -11.88
N THR A 305 -31.33 1.88 -12.50
CA THR A 305 -32.54 2.35 -11.82
C THR A 305 -33.00 1.49 -10.65
N THR A 306 -32.76 0.17 -10.69
CA THR A 306 -33.29 -0.78 -9.69
C THR A 306 -32.20 -1.50 -8.92
N HIS A 307 -30.97 -1.57 -9.46
CA HIS A 307 -29.87 -2.31 -8.87
C HIS A 307 -28.64 -1.43 -8.66
N THR A 308 -28.03 -1.58 -7.48
CA THR A 308 -26.65 -1.13 -7.21
C THR A 308 -25.81 -2.37 -6.96
N VAL A 309 -24.71 -2.53 -7.68
CA VAL A 309 -23.72 -3.60 -7.46
C VAL A 309 -22.48 -2.98 -6.86
N ILE A 310 -22.03 -3.52 -5.72
CA ILE A 310 -20.88 -3.04 -4.97
C ILE A 310 -19.86 -4.16 -4.78
N SER A 311 -18.58 -3.78 -4.65
CA SER A 311 -17.54 -4.64 -4.11
C SER A 311 -17.16 -4.21 -2.70
N LEU A 312 -16.67 -5.14 -1.90
CA LEU A 312 -16.08 -4.88 -0.59
C LEU A 312 -15.05 -5.95 -0.24
N PHE A 313 -14.20 -5.67 0.74
CA PHE A 313 -13.38 -6.66 1.42
C PHE A 313 -13.96 -6.94 2.82
N ASP A 314 -14.45 -8.16 3.03
CA ASP A 314 -14.95 -8.61 4.33
C ASP A 314 -13.79 -9.14 5.17
N ASN A 315 -13.39 -8.34 6.16
CA ASN A 315 -12.39 -8.73 7.14
C ASN A 315 -12.89 -9.86 8.04
N ALA A 316 -14.17 -9.82 8.40
CA ALA A 316 -14.83 -10.75 9.31
C ALA A 316 -14.22 -10.84 10.73
N SER A 317 -13.24 -10.00 11.06
CA SER A 317 -12.56 -9.98 12.36
C SER A 317 -12.01 -8.60 12.67
N ASN A 318 -11.90 -8.28 13.96
CA ASN A 318 -11.11 -7.14 14.45
C ASN A 318 -10.00 -7.57 15.43
N ASN A 319 -9.59 -8.85 15.43
CA ASN A 319 -8.76 -9.56 16.43
C ASN A 319 -9.43 -9.85 17.79
N TYR A 320 -10.52 -9.18 18.14
CA TYR A 320 -11.23 -9.36 19.42
C TYR A 320 -12.55 -10.10 19.24
N ASN A 321 -13.22 -9.85 18.13
CA ASN A 321 -14.44 -10.50 17.68
C ASN A 321 -14.22 -11.03 16.26
N GLN A 322 -14.88 -12.14 15.94
CA GLN A 322 -14.78 -12.83 14.67
C GLN A 322 -16.16 -13.33 14.24
N THR A 323 -16.53 -13.12 12.99
CA THR A 323 -17.81 -13.55 12.40
C THR A 323 -17.67 -14.62 11.32
N SER A 324 -16.44 -14.91 10.87
CA SER A 324 -16.08 -15.97 9.91
C SER A 324 -14.67 -16.47 10.20
N ASP A 325 -14.34 -17.69 9.80
CA ASP A 325 -12.98 -18.26 9.92
C ASP A 325 -11.99 -17.65 8.93
N GLU A 326 -12.49 -17.03 7.86
CA GLU A 326 -11.69 -16.47 6.76
C GLU A 326 -12.28 -15.14 6.30
N SER A 327 -11.41 -14.21 5.89
CA SER A 327 -11.74 -13.00 5.16
C SER A 327 -11.98 -13.30 3.67
N SER A 328 -12.71 -12.42 2.98
CA SER A 328 -12.90 -12.56 1.54
C SER A 328 -13.24 -11.25 0.83
N GLY A 329 -12.87 -11.14 -0.43
CA GLY A 329 -13.45 -10.13 -1.33
C GLY A 329 -14.86 -10.55 -1.73
N MET A 330 -15.81 -9.62 -1.78
CA MET A 330 -17.20 -9.90 -2.11
C MET A 330 -17.73 -8.91 -3.15
N VAL A 331 -18.60 -9.40 -4.04
CA VAL A 331 -19.45 -8.58 -4.90
C VAL A 331 -20.90 -8.84 -4.51
N ILE A 332 -21.64 -7.77 -4.22
CA ILE A 332 -23.02 -7.83 -3.74
C ILE A 332 -23.90 -7.01 -4.68
N SER A 333 -25.03 -7.59 -5.06
CA SER A 333 -26.09 -6.91 -5.81
C SER A 333 -27.22 -6.52 -4.86
N ILE A 334 -27.59 -5.25 -4.88
CA ILE A 334 -28.67 -4.68 -4.06
C ILE A 334 -29.83 -4.35 -4.99
N ASN A 335 -31.00 -4.94 -4.76
CA ASN A 335 -32.25 -4.64 -5.45
C ASN A 335 -33.09 -3.68 -4.60
N HIS A 336 -33.26 -2.46 -5.09
CA HIS A 336 -33.95 -1.37 -4.37
C HIS A 336 -35.47 -1.52 -4.35
N ASP A 337 -36.05 -2.24 -5.32
CA ASP A 337 -37.49 -2.46 -5.44
C ASP A 337 -37.95 -3.60 -4.51
N GLU A 338 -37.22 -4.71 -4.53
CA GLU A 338 -37.51 -5.89 -3.70
C GLU A 338 -36.96 -5.76 -2.28
N LYS A 339 -36.09 -4.77 -2.03
CA LYS A 339 -35.37 -4.59 -0.76
C LYS A 339 -34.58 -5.85 -0.39
N THR A 340 -33.85 -6.39 -1.36
CA THR A 340 -32.99 -7.56 -1.17
C THR A 340 -31.54 -7.23 -1.51
N ALA A 341 -30.62 -7.90 -0.83
CA ALA A 341 -29.21 -7.90 -1.17
C ALA A 341 -28.73 -9.34 -1.34
N THR A 342 -28.00 -9.63 -2.42
CA THR A 342 -27.58 -10.98 -2.79
C THR A 342 -26.07 -11.00 -3.07
N LEU A 343 -25.41 -12.05 -2.59
CA LEU A 343 -24.01 -12.32 -2.95
C LEU A 343 -23.93 -12.72 -4.44
N VAL A 344 -23.10 -12.03 -5.21
CA VAL A 344 -22.82 -12.32 -6.62
C VAL A 344 -21.56 -13.17 -6.75
N SER A 345 -20.50 -12.81 -6.04
CA SER A 345 -19.21 -13.50 -6.09
C SER A 345 -18.44 -13.33 -4.79
N GLN A 346 -17.64 -14.33 -4.44
CA GLN A 346 -16.79 -14.32 -3.25
C GLN A 346 -15.40 -14.87 -3.60
N PHE A 347 -14.35 -14.15 -3.19
CA PHE A 347 -12.96 -14.43 -3.52
C PHE A 347 -12.16 -14.69 -2.24
N LYS A 348 -11.74 -15.94 -2.04
CA LYS A 348 -11.02 -16.43 -0.85
C LYS A 348 -9.54 -16.67 -1.15
N ALA A 349 -8.69 -16.58 -0.13
CA ALA A 349 -7.26 -16.82 -0.28
C ALA A 349 -6.99 -18.29 -0.69
N PRO A 350 -6.05 -18.56 -1.61
CA PRO A 350 -5.74 -19.91 -2.09
C PRO A 350 -4.75 -20.64 -1.18
N VAL A 351 -4.98 -20.59 0.13
CA VAL A 351 -4.15 -21.23 1.15
C VAL A 351 -5.04 -22.11 2.03
N ASP A 352 -4.48 -23.21 2.55
CA ASP A 352 -5.23 -24.13 3.40
C ASP A 352 -5.73 -23.40 4.67
N GLY A 353 -7.05 -23.38 4.87
CA GLY A 353 -7.69 -22.66 5.98
C GLY A 353 -7.84 -21.15 5.77
N GLY A 354 -7.53 -20.64 4.57
CA GLY A 354 -7.73 -19.25 4.17
C GLY A 354 -6.84 -18.25 4.92
N LEU A 355 -7.20 -16.97 4.78
CA LEU A 355 -6.55 -15.86 5.51
C LEU A 355 -7.62 -15.09 6.28
N LEU A 356 -7.32 -14.75 7.53
CA LEU A 356 -8.17 -13.91 8.37
C LEU A 356 -7.44 -12.61 8.69
N SER A 357 -7.92 -11.51 8.10
CA SER A 357 -7.31 -10.19 8.19
C SER A 357 -8.14 -9.31 9.10
N SER A 358 -7.59 -8.88 10.22
CA SER A 358 -8.33 -8.12 11.24
C SER A 358 -8.49 -6.63 10.94
N SER A 359 -7.80 -6.14 9.92
CA SER A 359 -7.94 -4.77 9.42
C SER A 359 -7.46 -4.66 7.99
N GLN A 360 -7.83 -3.55 7.34
CA GLN A 360 -7.33 -3.17 6.02
C GLN A 360 -7.75 -4.17 4.93
N GLY A 361 -7.12 -4.09 3.76
CA GLY A 361 -7.42 -4.95 2.62
C GLY A 361 -8.42 -4.31 1.67
N ASN A 362 -8.50 -4.90 0.48
CA ASN A 362 -9.38 -4.46 -0.58
C ASN A 362 -9.70 -5.58 -1.56
N MET A 363 -10.75 -5.34 -2.36
CA MET A 363 -11.08 -6.11 -3.54
C MET A 363 -11.27 -5.15 -4.73
N GLN A 364 -10.44 -5.31 -5.75
CA GLN A 364 -10.56 -4.61 -7.02
C GLN A 364 -11.16 -5.53 -8.08
N THR A 365 -12.22 -5.10 -8.76
CA THR A 365 -12.70 -5.77 -9.98
C THR A 365 -11.78 -5.44 -11.16
N LEU A 366 -11.51 -6.42 -12.02
CA LEU A 366 -10.62 -6.25 -13.16
C LEU A 366 -11.39 -6.19 -14.49
N PRO A 367 -10.90 -5.48 -15.52
CA PRO A 367 -11.58 -5.35 -16.81
C PRO A 367 -11.85 -6.67 -17.55
N ASN A 368 -11.08 -7.72 -17.24
CA ASN A 368 -11.27 -9.07 -17.79
C ASN A 368 -12.35 -9.88 -17.05
N GLY A 369 -13.08 -9.27 -16.11
CA GLY A 369 -14.07 -9.92 -15.25
C GLY A 369 -13.50 -10.62 -14.03
N GLY A 370 -12.16 -10.64 -13.88
CA GLY A 370 -11.47 -11.16 -12.71
C GLY A 370 -11.51 -10.22 -11.51
N ALA A 371 -10.74 -10.57 -10.48
CA ALA A 371 -10.59 -9.76 -9.28
C ALA A 371 -9.14 -9.76 -8.78
N PHE A 372 -8.78 -8.73 -8.02
CA PHE A 372 -7.49 -8.61 -7.34
C PHE A 372 -7.72 -8.20 -5.88
N ASN A 373 -7.23 -9.01 -4.95
CA ASN A 373 -7.36 -8.78 -3.51
C ASN A 373 -6.01 -8.43 -2.89
N GLY A 374 -5.98 -7.37 -2.09
CA GLY A 374 -4.96 -7.14 -1.07
C GLY A 374 -5.48 -7.63 0.29
N TRP A 375 -4.66 -8.40 1.01
CA TRP A 375 -5.07 -9.04 2.27
C TRP A 375 -4.78 -8.20 3.54
N GLY A 376 -4.57 -6.89 3.39
CA GLY A 376 -4.52 -5.96 4.51
C GLY A 376 -3.43 -6.28 5.55
N SER A 377 -3.87 -6.57 6.77
CA SER A 377 -2.98 -6.97 7.87
C SER A 377 -2.23 -8.29 7.61
N ASN A 378 -2.64 -9.09 6.62
CA ASN A 378 -1.86 -10.17 6.07
C ASN A 378 -1.11 -9.66 4.82
N ASN A 379 0.20 -9.87 4.80
CA ASN A 379 1.13 -9.38 3.79
C ASN A 379 1.10 -10.22 2.49
N ALA A 380 -0.10 -10.35 1.92
CA ALA A 380 -0.37 -11.15 0.74
C ALA A 380 -1.22 -10.39 -0.29
N ILE A 381 -1.17 -10.88 -1.52
CA ILE A 381 -2.06 -10.50 -2.63
C ILE A 381 -2.57 -11.75 -3.35
N THR A 382 -3.74 -11.65 -3.99
CA THR A 382 -4.25 -12.70 -4.88
C THR A 382 -4.95 -12.11 -6.08
N GLU A 383 -4.67 -12.65 -7.27
CA GLU A 383 -5.45 -12.38 -8.48
C GLU A 383 -6.29 -13.60 -8.87
N TYR A 384 -7.49 -13.34 -9.37
CA TYR A 384 -8.48 -14.33 -9.77
C TYR A 384 -8.89 -14.13 -11.23
N ALA A 385 -9.06 -15.22 -11.95
CA ALA A 385 -9.77 -15.23 -13.23
C ALA A 385 -11.27 -14.93 -13.02
N ALA A 386 -11.99 -14.68 -14.12
CA ALA A 386 -13.41 -14.32 -14.09
C ALA A 386 -14.34 -15.38 -13.46
N ASP A 387 -13.90 -16.63 -13.42
CA ASP A 387 -14.63 -17.73 -12.78
C ASP A 387 -14.31 -17.88 -11.27
N GLY A 388 -13.48 -16.99 -10.71
CA GLY A 388 -13.01 -17.05 -9.33
C GLY A 388 -11.81 -17.95 -9.10
N THR A 389 -11.22 -18.55 -10.15
CA THR A 389 -10.01 -19.36 -10.02
C THR A 389 -8.80 -18.48 -9.68
N PRO A 390 -8.05 -18.77 -8.61
CA PRO A 390 -6.78 -18.11 -8.33
C PRO A 390 -5.76 -18.34 -9.45
N VAL A 391 -5.15 -17.27 -9.95
CA VAL A 391 -4.14 -17.27 -11.02
C VAL A 391 -2.80 -16.67 -10.59
N LEU A 392 -2.79 -15.86 -9.53
CA LEU A 392 -1.59 -15.33 -8.90
C LEU A 392 -1.81 -15.28 -7.39
N HIS A 393 -0.84 -15.70 -6.60
CA HIS A 393 -0.80 -15.46 -5.15
C HIS A 393 0.64 -15.17 -4.74
N ALA A 394 0.83 -14.09 -4.01
CA ALA A 394 2.15 -13.65 -3.55
C ALA A 394 2.13 -13.19 -2.10
N THR A 395 3.23 -13.42 -1.39
CA THR A 395 3.51 -12.84 -0.07
C THR A 395 4.81 -12.02 -0.12
N PHE A 396 5.00 -11.06 0.79
CA PHE A 396 6.15 -10.13 0.70
C PHE A 396 6.76 -9.74 2.05
N GLY A 397 6.65 -10.59 3.07
CA GLY A 397 7.23 -10.31 4.39
C GLY A 397 6.61 -11.16 5.49
N ASN A 398 6.67 -10.67 6.72
CA ASN A 398 5.92 -11.15 7.88
C ASN A 398 5.67 -9.96 8.80
N TYR A 399 4.79 -10.12 9.78
CA TYR A 399 4.60 -9.12 10.83
C TYR A 399 5.96 -8.63 11.38
N PRO A 400 6.21 -7.30 11.46
CA PRO A 400 5.24 -6.21 11.40
C PRO A 400 4.94 -5.63 10.01
N VAL A 401 5.46 -6.23 8.93
CA VAL A 401 5.18 -5.79 7.55
C VAL A 401 3.71 -6.02 7.23
N MET A 402 3.01 -4.95 6.87
CA MET A 402 1.61 -4.98 6.44
C MET A 402 1.45 -4.11 5.19
N ASN A 403 0.36 -4.29 4.47
CA ASN A 403 0.04 -3.46 3.31
C ASN A 403 -1.44 -3.09 3.33
N TYR A 404 -1.73 -1.79 3.31
CA TYR A 404 -3.09 -1.32 3.54
C TYR A 404 -4.07 -1.73 2.44
N ARG A 405 -3.75 -1.43 1.18
CA ARG A 405 -4.46 -1.95 -0.02
C ARG A 405 -3.45 -2.28 -1.10
N ALA A 406 -3.80 -3.23 -1.96
CA ALA A 406 -3.01 -3.61 -3.11
C ALA A 406 -3.87 -3.56 -4.37
N PHE A 407 -3.28 -3.14 -5.49
CA PHE A 407 -4.02 -2.99 -6.73
C PHE A 407 -3.28 -3.57 -7.92
N SER A 408 -4.02 -3.73 -9.03
CA SER A 408 -3.52 -4.14 -10.32
C SER A 408 -3.92 -3.12 -11.40
N PHE A 409 -2.93 -2.55 -12.09
CA PHE A 409 -3.15 -1.58 -13.16
C PHE A 409 -2.13 -1.72 -14.28
N ASN A 410 -2.46 -1.22 -15.47
CA ASN A 410 -1.45 -0.92 -16.47
C ASN A 410 -0.69 0.34 -16.06
N TRP A 411 0.59 0.42 -16.43
CA TRP A 411 1.41 1.60 -16.16
C TRP A 411 2.53 1.72 -17.17
N THR A 412 2.69 2.92 -17.73
CA THR A 412 3.79 3.24 -18.64
C THR A 412 4.52 4.44 -18.08
N ALA A 413 5.81 4.29 -17.80
CA ALA A 413 6.62 5.33 -17.19
C ALA A 413 7.97 5.52 -17.88
N ALA A 414 8.42 6.77 -17.84
CA ALA A 414 9.68 7.26 -18.35
C ALA A 414 10.36 8.10 -17.25
N PRO A 415 11.10 7.45 -16.31
CA PRO A 415 11.77 8.15 -15.23
C PRO A 415 12.72 9.24 -15.73
N THR A 416 12.86 10.32 -14.96
CA THR A 416 13.87 11.37 -15.25
C THR A 416 15.31 10.95 -14.92
N THR A 417 15.48 9.85 -14.20
CA THR A 417 16.79 9.27 -13.87
C THR A 417 17.40 8.56 -15.08
N THR A 418 18.70 8.28 -15.04
CA THR A 418 19.37 7.44 -16.03
C THR A 418 19.47 5.99 -15.55
N PRO A 419 19.68 5.00 -16.45
CA PRO A 419 20.04 3.65 -16.05
C PRO A 419 21.22 3.63 -15.06
N ALA A 420 21.10 2.81 -14.03
CA ALA A 420 22.17 2.53 -13.07
C ALA A 420 22.97 1.31 -13.56
N LEU A 421 24.29 1.38 -13.45
CA LEU A 421 25.21 0.35 -13.93
C LEU A 421 26.25 0.05 -12.85
N TYR A 422 26.49 -1.23 -12.59
CA TYR A 422 27.63 -1.73 -11.85
C TYR A 422 28.50 -2.58 -12.78
N ALA A 423 29.81 -2.42 -12.71
CA ALA A 423 30.77 -3.13 -13.55
C ALA A 423 31.93 -3.66 -12.71
N TYR A 424 32.23 -4.94 -12.88
CA TYR A 424 33.22 -5.67 -12.10
C TYR A 424 34.08 -6.56 -13.01
N ALA A 425 35.37 -6.67 -12.73
CA ALA A 425 36.21 -7.71 -13.31
C ALA A 425 37.21 -8.19 -12.26
N LYS A 426 37.43 -9.51 -12.18
CA LYS A 426 38.35 -10.12 -11.21
C LYS A 426 39.79 -9.61 -11.31
N ASN A 427 40.23 -9.26 -12.52
CA ASN A 427 41.50 -8.62 -12.81
C ASN A 427 41.41 -7.91 -14.17
N ALA A 428 42.43 -7.11 -14.52
CA ALA A 428 42.48 -6.32 -15.76
C ALA A 428 42.64 -7.15 -17.07
N THR A 429 42.50 -8.47 -17.01
CA THR A 429 42.48 -9.36 -18.18
C THR A 429 41.24 -10.26 -18.22
N ALA A 430 40.46 -10.29 -17.14
CA ALA A 430 39.26 -11.10 -17.04
C ALA A 430 38.07 -10.42 -17.75
N PRO A 431 37.08 -11.20 -18.21
CA PRO A 431 35.75 -10.70 -18.55
C PRO A 431 35.20 -9.68 -17.55
N THR A 432 34.46 -8.70 -18.06
CA THR A 432 33.75 -7.72 -17.25
C THR A 432 32.31 -8.18 -17.05
N ALA A 433 31.91 -8.38 -15.79
CA ALA A 433 30.53 -8.57 -15.39
C ALA A 433 29.85 -7.22 -15.22
N LEU A 434 28.67 -7.08 -15.82
CA LEU A 434 27.85 -5.88 -15.85
C LEU A 434 26.48 -6.19 -15.25
N TYR A 435 26.00 -5.30 -14.41
CA TYR A 435 24.67 -5.37 -13.82
C TYR A 435 23.98 -4.03 -14.03
N VAL A 436 22.84 -4.03 -14.71
CA VAL A 436 22.14 -2.81 -15.11
C VAL A 436 20.67 -2.85 -14.69
N SER A 437 20.16 -1.72 -14.19
CA SER A 437 18.74 -1.53 -13.88
C SER A 437 18.31 -0.10 -14.20
N TRP A 438 17.00 0.14 -14.34
CA TRP A 438 16.45 1.48 -14.44
C TRP A 438 15.11 1.56 -13.70
N ASN A 439 15.15 2.14 -12.50
CA ASN A 439 14.05 2.16 -11.55
C ASN A 439 12.80 2.84 -12.13
N GLY A 440 11.79 2.05 -12.47
CA GLY A 440 10.51 2.49 -13.02
C GLY A 440 10.46 2.67 -14.54
N ALA A 441 11.51 2.36 -15.29
CA ALA A 441 11.44 2.41 -16.75
C ALA A 441 10.72 1.16 -17.30
N THR A 442 9.46 1.32 -17.71
CA THR A 442 8.58 0.19 -18.10
C THR A 442 8.76 -0.25 -19.55
N GLU A 443 9.32 0.61 -20.40
CA GLU A 443 9.43 0.37 -21.85
C GLU A 443 10.75 -0.30 -22.27
N VAL A 444 11.71 -0.50 -21.35
CA VAL A 444 12.97 -1.18 -21.67
C VAL A 444 12.72 -2.65 -22.02
N ARG A 445 13.27 -3.11 -23.15
CA ARG A 445 13.23 -4.51 -23.59
C ARG A 445 14.61 -5.12 -23.72
N THR A 446 15.59 -4.33 -24.17
CA THR A 446 16.94 -4.81 -24.44
C THR A 446 17.97 -3.83 -23.88
N TRP A 447 19.08 -4.37 -23.40
CA TRP A 447 20.25 -3.64 -22.94
C TRP A 447 21.40 -3.83 -23.91
N ARG A 448 21.98 -2.73 -24.40
CA ARG A 448 23.20 -2.74 -25.22
C ARG A 448 24.35 -2.15 -24.43
N PHE A 449 25.51 -2.80 -24.46
CA PHE A 449 26.68 -2.41 -23.68
C PHE A 449 27.80 -1.91 -24.57
N PHE A 450 28.48 -0.87 -24.11
CA PHE A 450 29.63 -0.28 -24.77
C PHE A 450 30.83 -0.28 -23.83
N GLY A 451 32.03 -0.49 -24.39
CA GLY A 451 33.30 -0.59 -23.67
C GLY A 451 34.42 0.24 -24.30
N GLY A 452 35.43 0.57 -23.50
CA GLY A 452 36.63 1.29 -23.94
C GLY A 452 37.74 1.32 -22.89
N ASP A 453 38.90 1.82 -23.31
CA ASP A 453 40.11 1.90 -22.46
C ASP A 453 40.16 3.17 -21.60
N SER A 454 39.35 4.19 -21.93
CA SER A 454 39.24 5.44 -21.18
C SER A 454 37.81 5.96 -21.16
N ALA A 455 37.47 6.80 -20.17
CA ALA A 455 36.14 7.39 -20.05
C ALA A 455 35.70 8.20 -21.28
N ALA A 456 36.66 8.76 -22.03
CA ALA A 456 36.38 9.55 -23.23
C ALA A 456 36.24 8.70 -24.51
N ALA A 457 36.51 7.39 -24.45
CA ALA A 457 36.64 6.51 -25.61
C ALA A 457 35.82 5.22 -25.46
N VAL A 458 34.59 5.32 -24.93
CA VAL A 458 33.67 4.18 -24.81
C VAL A 458 32.78 4.12 -26.06
N GLU A 459 33.34 3.65 -27.17
CA GLU A 459 32.66 3.64 -28.48
C GLU A 459 32.36 2.23 -29.01
N LYS A 460 33.04 1.20 -28.47
CA LYS A 460 32.92 -0.17 -28.97
C LYS A 460 31.70 -0.85 -28.33
N GLN A 461 30.74 -1.30 -29.13
CA GLN A 461 29.70 -2.21 -28.63
C GLN A 461 30.36 -3.54 -28.23
N ILE A 462 30.13 -3.94 -26.98
CA ILE A 462 30.74 -5.14 -26.35
C ILE A 462 29.72 -6.23 -26.04
N GLY A 463 28.42 -5.97 -26.27
CA GLY A 463 27.37 -6.95 -26.08
C GLY A 463 25.97 -6.34 -26.11
N GLU A 464 24.98 -7.23 -26.12
CA GLU A 464 23.56 -6.91 -26.02
C GLU A 464 22.84 -8.09 -25.37
N THR A 465 21.82 -7.84 -24.55
CA THR A 465 20.99 -8.88 -23.90
C THR A 465 19.58 -8.38 -23.63
N ASP A 466 18.62 -9.30 -23.60
CA ASP A 466 17.25 -8.98 -23.20
C ASP A 466 17.15 -8.66 -21.71
N LYS A 467 16.20 -7.79 -21.33
CA LYS A 467 15.92 -7.42 -19.94
C LYS A 467 15.40 -8.64 -19.16
N GLY A 468 16.09 -9.00 -18.08
CA GLY A 468 15.84 -10.21 -17.27
C GLY A 468 15.11 -10.00 -15.93
N GLY A 469 14.45 -8.86 -15.71
CA GLY A 469 13.84 -8.49 -14.42
C GLY A 469 14.08 -7.01 -14.08
N PHE A 470 14.20 -6.66 -12.80
CA PHE A 470 14.62 -5.32 -12.38
C PHE A 470 16.07 -5.03 -12.77
N GLU A 471 16.97 -5.93 -12.38
CA GLU A 471 18.39 -5.91 -12.72
C GLU A 471 18.69 -7.00 -13.74
N THR A 472 19.50 -6.66 -14.74
CA THR A 472 19.95 -7.59 -15.78
C THR A 472 21.46 -7.75 -15.69
N GLY A 473 21.92 -8.99 -15.55
CA GLY A 473 23.33 -9.35 -15.59
C GLY A 473 23.80 -9.65 -17.00
N PHE A 474 25.01 -9.23 -17.34
CA PHE A 474 25.69 -9.55 -18.61
C PHE A 474 27.18 -9.72 -18.37
N GLN A 475 27.83 -10.66 -19.06
CA GLN A 475 29.28 -10.84 -18.99
C GLN A 475 29.88 -10.66 -20.39
N THR A 476 30.91 -9.83 -20.49
CA THR A 476 31.60 -9.56 -21.76
C THR A 476 32.58 -10.68 -22.13
N ASP A 477 33.05 -10.73 -23.37
CA ASP A 477 34.09 -11.69 -23.79
C ASP A 477 35.48 -11.39 -23.19
N GLY A 478 35.71 -10.14 -22.77
CA GLY A 478 37.01 -9.70 -22.27
C GLY A 478 36.93 -8.39 -21.48
N PHE A 479 38.06 -8.00 -20.90
CA PHE A 479 38.13 -6.82 -20.04
C PHE A 479 37.79 -5.52 -20.80
N SER A 480 36.93 -4.70 -20.20
CA SER A 480 36.69 -3.31 -20.60
C SER A 480 36.96 -2.40 -19.40
N ALA A 481 37.86 -1.43 -19.53
CA ALA A 481 38.24 -0.56 -18.41
C ALA A 481 37.12 0.43 -18.05
N TYR A 482 36.40 0.91 -19.05
CA TYR A 482 35.25 1.80 -18.90
C TYR A 482 34.08 1.26 -19.72
N VAL A 483 32.87 1.41 -19.18
CA VAL A 483 31.64 0.89 -19.79
C VAL A 483 30.46 1.82 -19.60
N TYR A 484 29.46 1.74 -20.48
CA TYR A 484 28.11 2.25 -20.24
C TYR A 484 27.07 1.29 -20.84
N ALA A 485 25.83 1.40 -20.35
CA ALA A 485 24.69 0.67 -20.88
C ALA A 485 23.69 1.62 -21.56
N GLU A 486 23.12 1.18 -22.67
CA GLU A 486 22.05 1.83 -23.41
C GLU A 486 20.77 0.98 -23.29
N ALA A 487 19.67 1.61 -22.90
CA ALA A 487 18.36 1.00 -22.84
C ALA A 487 17.64 1.15 -24.18
N LEU A 488 17.07 0.06 -24.69
CA LEU A 488 16.32 0.03 -25.94
C LEU A 488 14.87 -0.41 -25.69
N ASP A 489 13.93 0.18 -26.42
CA ASP A 489 12.53 -0.26 -26.46
C ASP A 489 12.32 -1.48 -27.39
N ALA A 490 11.06 -1.89 -27.54
CA ALA A 490 10.68 -3.04 -28.37
C ALA A 490 11.03 -2.88 -29.87
N ASP A 491 11.17 -1.64 -30.35
CA ASP A 491 11.52 -1.33 -31.73
C ASP A 491 13.04 -1.12 -31.91
N GLY A 492 13.83 -1.31 -30.84
CA GLY A 492 15.27 -1.11 -30.82
C GLY A 492 15.69 0.37 -30.77
N LYS A 493 14.79 1.29 -30.41
CA LYS A 493 15.09 2.71 -30.26
C LYS A 493 15.67 2.99 -28.87
N SER A 494 16.69 3.84 -28.84
CA SER A 494 17.35 4.28 -27.61
C SER A 494 16.41 5.11 -26.73
N LEU A 495 16.23 4.66 -25.49
CA LEU A 495 15.45 5.34 -24.45
C LEU A 495 16.32 6.19 -23.52
N GLY A 496 17.56 5.75 -23.27
CA GLY A 496 18.47 6.41 -22.34
C GLY A 496 19.78 5.64 -22.16
N LYS A 497 20.78 6.31 -21.58
CA LYS A 497 22.12 5.75 -21.35
C LYS A 497 22.52 5.94 -19.90
N SER A 498 23.20 4.96 -19.32
CA SER A 498 23.88 5.14 -18.04
C SER A 498 25.02 6.15 -18.17
N SER A 499 25.51 6.63 -17.04
CA SER A 499 26.83 7.29 -17.02
C SER A 499 27.92 6.29 -17.41
N VAL A 500 29.04 6.80 -17.93
CA VAL A 500 30.25 6.00 -18.13
C VAL A 500 30.84 5.67 -16.77
N LEU A 501 31.09 4.39 -16.53
CA LEU A 501 31.60 3.86 -15.27
C LEU A 501 32.93 3.14 -15.50
N GLN A 502 33.86 3.30 -14.58
CA GLN A 502 35.09 2.51 -14.55
C GLN A 502 34.81 1.13 -13.95
N THR A 503 35.25 0.08 -14.62
CA THR A 503 35.13 -1.29 -14.11
C THR A 503 35.91 -1.43 -12.81
N PHE A 504 35.23 -1.86 -11.75
CA PHE A 504 35.86 -2.16 -10.48
C PHE A 504 36.71 -3.42 -10.60
N VAL A 505 37.99 -3.31 -10.25
CA VAL A 505 38.92 -4.43 -10.19
C VAL A 505 39.42 -4.54 -8.75
N PRO A 506 39.23 -5.69 -8.08
CA PRO A 506 39.63 -5.86 -6.69
C PRO A 506 41.15 -5.77 -6.58
N ASN A 507 41.63 -5.20 -5.48
CA ASN A 507 43.07 -5.18 -5.23
C ASN A 507 43.57 -6.56 -4.75
N ALA A 508 44.89 -6.76 -4.79
CA ALA A 508 45.50 -8.05 -4.44
C ALA A 508 45.24 -8.53 -3.00
N LEU A 509 44.81 -7.65 -2.08
CA LEU A 509 44.56 -8.03 -0.69
C LEU A 509 43.29 -8.88 -0.52
N TYR A 510 42.30 -8.72 -1.42
CA TYR A 510 41.03 -9.45 -1.35
C TYR A 510 40.57 -10.03 -2.69
N ALA A 511 41.38 -9.93 -3.76
CA ALA A 511 41.06 -10.52 -5.05
C ALA A 511 40.79 -12.03 -4.98
N ASP A 512 41.51 -12.75 -4.11
CA ASP A 512 41.31 -14.20 -3.90
C ASP A 512 39.97 -14.54 -3.24
N SER A 513 39.32 -13.55 -2.60
CA SER A 513 37.98 -13.72 -2.01
C SER A 513 36.86 -13.44 -3.01
N CYS A 514 37.17 -12.88 -4.18
CA CYS A 514 36.18 -12.58 -5.21
C CYS A 514 36.09 -13.69 -6.27
N ASP A 515 34.93 -13.81 -6.91
CA ASP A 515 34.72 -14.71 -8.03
C ASP A 515 34.79 -13.96 -9.37
N ASP A 516 34.35 -14.59 -10.45
CA ASP A 516 34.46 -14.03 -11.80
C ASP A 516 33.37 -12.98 -12.11
N VAL A 517 32.35 -12.84 -11.26
CA VAL A 517 31.20 -11.95 -11.48
C VAL A 517 30.94 -10.96 -10.34
N SER A 518 31.49 -11.19 -9.15
CA SER A 518 31.29 -10.35 -7.98
C SER A 518 32.41 -10.47 -6.93
N CYS A 519 32.38 -9.56 -5.95
CA CYS A 519 33.15 -9.67 -4.71
C CYS A 519 32.19 -9.76 -3.51
N PRO A 520 32.50 -10.56 -2.49
CA PRO A 520 31.71 -10.60 -1.26
C PRO A 520 31.84 -9.29 -0.48
N GLN A 521 30.80 -8.96 0.29
CA GLN A 521 30.85 -7.83 1.23
C GLN A 521 31.86 -8.10 2.35
N ALA A 522 32.57 -7.05 2.77
CA ALA A 522 33.47 -7.14 3.92
C ALA A 522 32.66 -7.33 5.21
N THR A 523 33.07 -8.29 6.05
CA THR A 523 32.42 -8.59 7.35
C THR A 523 33.10 -7.94 8.55
N GLY A 524 34.21 -7.23 8.32
CA GLY A 524 34.98 -6.54 9.34
C GLY A 524 36.24 -5.88 8.79
N TYR A 525 36.94 -5.13 9.65
CA TYR A 525 38.24 -4.55 9.32
C TYR A 525 39.32 -5.64 9.36
N SER A 526 40.21 -5.66 8.37
CA SER A 526 41.46 -6.44 8.45
C SER A 526 42.42 -5.76 9.43
N THR A 527 42.99 -6.53 10.35
CA THR A 527 44.05 -6.07 11.28
C THR A 527 45.39 -5.88 10.59
#